data_AF-A0A7K0Z273-F1
#
_entry.id   AF-A0A7K0Z273-F1
#
_cell.length_a   1.000
_cell.length_b   1.000
_cell.length_c   1.000
_cell.angle_alpha   90.00
_cell.angle_beta   90.00
_cell.angle_gamma   90.00
#
_symmetry.space_group_name_H-M   'P 1'
#
loop_
_entity.id
_entity.type
_entity.pdbx_description
1 polymer ?
#
loop_
_entity_poly.entity_id
_entity_poly.type
_entity_poly.pdbx_seq_one_letter_code
_entity_poly.pdbx_strand_id
1 'polypeptide(L)'
;SALVATDVAARGIHVDGISLVVHVDLPQDHKDYLHRSGRTARAGESGTVVTLSSSKNQRAVSGLLGRAGVTPKFHDVRPLDEKLMVITGAQEPSGVPYIPPVMERKSPGGSRSGGGSRRSGTGAGKSGGYRGGNSRRGR
;
A
#
# COMPACT_ATOMS: atom_id res chain seq x y z
N SER A 1 -2.97 14.17 14.00
CA SER A 1 -3.41 12.78 13.78
C SER A 1 -2.25 11.99 13.20
N ALA A 2 -2.22 10.66 13.39
CA ALA A 2 -1.17 9.80 12.84
C ALA A 2 -1.80 8.56 12.20
N LEU A 3 -1.20 8.07 11.11
CA LEU A 3 -1.56 6.81 10.46
C LEU A 3 -0.37 5.85 10.59
N VAL A 4 -0.63 4.65 11.10
CA VAL A 4 0.36 3.58 11.19
C VAL A 4 -0.03 2.50 10.18
N ALA A 5 0.90 2.13 9.30
CA ALA A 5 0.65 1.11 8.29
C ALA A 5 1.90 0.24 8.09
N THR A 6 1.68 -1.04 7.85
CA THR A 6 2.70 -1.96 7.33
C THR A 6 2.62 -2.01 5.81
N ASP A 7 3.64 -2.60 5.17
CA ASP A 7 3.77 -2.64 3.70
C ASP A 7 2.56 -3.26 2.97
N VAL A 8 1.85 -4.16 3.65
CA VAL A 8 0.62 -4.79 3.14
C VAL A 8 -0.57 -3.83 3.27
N ALA A 9 -0.68 -3.11 4.38
CA ALA A 9 -1.80 -2.20 4.66
C ALA A 9 -1.72 -0.87 3.87
N ALA A 10 -0.53 -0.48 3.42
CA ALA A 10 -0.32 0.79 2.70
C ALA A 10 -0.74 0.77 1.22
N ARG A 11 -1.05 -0.41 0.65
CA ARG A 11 -1.45 -0.54 -0.76
C ARG A 11 -2.94 -0.19 -0.92
N GLY A 12 -3.24 0.86 -1.69
CA GLY A 12 -4.60 1.29 -1.99
C GLY A 12 -5.12 2.46 -1.13
N ILE A 13 -4.36 2.91 -0.13
CA ILE A 13 -4.69 4.11 0.64
C ILE A 13 -3.95 5.31 0.04
N HIS A 14 -4.71 6.25 -0.52
CA HIS A 14 -4.21 7.55 -0.91
C HIS A 14 -4.39 8.51 0.27
N VAL A 15 -3.29 9.04 0.78
CA VAL A 15 -3.29 10.05 1.85
C VAL A 15 -2.50 11.23 1.33
N ASP A 16 -3.19 12.36 1.21
CA ASP A 16 -2.62 13.64 0.78
C ASP A 16 -2.18 14.47 1.97
N GLY A 17 -1.29 15.44 1.74
CA GLY A 17 -0.88 16.42 2.75
C GLY A 17 -0.02 15.86 3.89
N ILE A 18 0.74 14.79 3.66
CA ILE A 18 1.65 14.26 4.68
C ILE A 18 2.86 15.19 4.82
N SER A 19 3.05 15.79 5.98
CA SER A 19 4.20 16.64 6.32
C SER A 19 5.39 15.88 6.89
N LEU A 20 5.15 14.69 7.45
CA LEU A 20 6.14 13.85 8.11
C LEU A 20 5.92 12.37 7.79
N VAL A 21 6.98 11.69 7.36
CA VAL A 21 7.03 10.22 7.23
C VAL A 21 8.04 9.69 8.24
N VAL A 22 7.64 8.71 9.05
CA VAL A 22 8.53 8.03 10.01
C VAL A 22 8.67 6.56 9.63
N HIS A 23 9.88 6.15 9.27
CA HIS A 23 10.23 4.74 9.15
C HIS A 23 10.62 4.22 10.53
N VAL A 24 9.73 3.45 11.14
CA VAL A 24 10.01 2.79 12.44
C VAL A 24 11.05 1.70 12.27
N ASP A 25 10.94 0.93 11.19
CA ASP A 25 11.94 -0.04 10.74
C ASP A 25 12.61 0.45 9.46
N LEU A 26 13.89 0.13 9.28
CA LEU A 26 14.63 0.47 8.07
C LEU A 26 14.03 -0.25 6.85
N PRO A 27 13.71 0.46 5.74
CA PRO A 27 13.29 -0.18 4.50
C PRO A 27 14.33 -1.18 3.99
N GLN A 28 13.88 -2.21 3.27
CA GLN A 28 14.76 -3.30 2.80
C GLN A 28 15.79 -2.81 1.78
N ASP A 29 15.41 -1.86 0.93
CA ASP A 29 16.30 -1.27 -0.06
C ASP A 29 16.02 0.23 -0.31
N HIS A 30 16.85 0.84 -1.15
CA HIS A 30 16.79 2.26 -1.49
C HIS A 30 15.53 2.63 -2.31
N LYS A 31 15.01 1.72 -3.15
CA LYS A 31 13.78 1.98 -3.93
C LYS A 31 12.57 1.99 -3.01
N ASP A 32 12.51 1.03 -2.08
CA ASP A 32 11.49 0.99 -1.05
C ASP A 32 11.52 2.24 -0.17
N TYR A 33 12.72 2.69 0.23
CA TYR A 33 12.86 3.96 0.94
C TYR A 33 12.27 5.13 0.15
N LEU A 34 12.61 5.27 -1.14
CA LEU A 34 12.09 6.35 -1.99
C LEU A 34 10.56 6.26 -2.17
N HIS A 35 10.01 5.08 -2.43
CA HIS A 35 8.55 4.90 -2.61
C HIS A 35 7.75 5.24 -1.35
N ARG A 36 8.26 4.87 -0.17
CA ARG A 36 7.60 5.19 1.11
C ARG A 36 7.80 6.66 1.47
N SER A 37 8.97 7.21 1.21
CA SER A 37 9.29 8.61 1.50
C SER A 37 8.56 9.58 0.57
N GLY A 38 8.26 9.19 -0.67
CA GLY A 38 7.46 9.96 -1.66
C GLY A 38 5.99 10.17 -1.29
N ARG A 39 5.62 9.93 -0.03
CA ARG A 39 4.34 10.27 0.57
C ARG A 39 4.29 11.71 1.07
N THR A 40 5.45 12.30 1.40
CA THR A 40 5.57 13.72 1.78
C THR A 40 6.11 14.58 0.63
N ALA A 41 6.22 15.89 0.87
CA ALA A 41 6.82 16.88 -0.04
C ALA A 41 6.24 16.87 -1.47
N ARG A 42 4.91 16.71 -1.59
CA ARG A 42 4.19 16.71 -2.87
C ARG A 42 3.78 18.14 -3.27
N ALA A 43 3.57 18.36 -4.56
CA ALA A 43 3.10 19.64 -5.10
C ALA A 43 3.98 20.85 -4.75
N GLY A 44 5.29 20.65 -4.56
CA GLY A 44 6.23 21.72 -4.23
C GLY A 44 6.32 22.04 -2.73
N GLU A 45 5.52 21.39 -1.90
CA GLU A 45 5.60 21.53 -0.45
C GLU A 45 6.86 20.88 0.12
N SER A 46 7.29 21.36 1.29
CA SER A 46 8.35 20.73 2.07
C SER A 46 7.83 19.53 2.87
N GLY A 47 8.72 18.61 3.22
CA GLY A 47 8.36 17.43 3.97
C GLY A 47 9.56 16.87 4.72
N THR A 48 9.30 16.22 5.85
CA THR A 48 10.33 15.59 6.68
C THR A 48 10.22 14.08 6.62
N VAL A 49 11.37 13.41 6.51
CA VAL A 49 11.46 11.94 6.60
C VAL A 49 12.41 11.60 7.74
N VAL A 50 11.94 10.79 8.68
CA VAL A 50 12.70 10.30 9.82
C VAL A 50 12.82 8.80 9.73
N THR A 51 14.02 8.27 9.94
CA THR A 51 14.25 6.83 10.07
C THR A 51 14.76 6.56 11.48
N LEU A 52 14.01 5.75 12.23
CA LEU A 52 14.45 5.28 13.53
C LEU A 52 15.38 4.08 13.32
N SER A 53 16.50 4.07 14.04
CA SER A 53 17.45 2.96 13.99
C SER A 53 18.25 2.89 15.28
N SER A 54 18.73 1.70 15.62
CA SER A 54 19.73 1.57 16.68
C SER A 54 21.06 2.15 16.21
N SER A 55 21.87 2.65 17.15
CA SER A 55 23.22 3.17 16.86
C SER A 55 24.11 2.15 16.13
N LYS A 56 23.93 0.85 16.41
CA LYS A 56 24.66 -0.24 15.75
C LYS A 56 24.38 -0.32 14.24
N ASN A 57 23.22 0.12 13.79
CA ASN A 57 22.79 0.03 12.39
C ASN A 57 23.17 1.28 11.56
N GLN A 58 23.80 2.29 12.16
CA GLN A 58 24.08 3.57 11.52
C GLN A 58 24.81 3.45 10.18
N ARG A 59 25.79 2.53 10.07
CA ARG A 59 26.53 2.30 8.82
C ARG A 59 25.64 1.72 7.72
N ALA A 60 24.75 0.78 8.06
CA ALA A 60 23.80 0.21 7.12
C ALA A 60 22.79 1.26 6.64
N VAL A 61 22.27 2.08 7.57
CA VAL A 61 21.38 3.21 7.27
C VAL A 61 22.06 4.19 6.33
N SER A 62 23.28 4.63 6.65
CA SER A 62 24.04 5.56 5.80
C SER A 62 24.26 5.00 4.39
N GLY A 63 24.63 3.73 4.28
CA GLY A 63 24.81 3.06 2.98
C GLY A 63 23.51 2.90 2.19
N LEU A 64 22.37 2.71 2.84
CA LEU A 64 21.06 2.65 2.17
C LEU A 64 20.65 4.03 1.66
N LEU A 65 20.75 5.06 2.51
CA LEU A 65 20.38 6.43 2.17
C LEU A 65 21.29 7.02 1.09
N GLY A 66 22.58 6.71 1.13
CA GLY A 66 23.51 7.08 0.07
C GLY A 66 23.12 6.49 -1.29
N ARG A 67 22.68 5.22 -1.35
CA ARG A 67 22.14 4.61 -2.58
C ARG A 67 20.81 5.22 -3.03
N ALA A 68 20.04 5.79 -2.10
CA ALA A 68 18.84 6.56 -2.42
C ALA A 68 19.15 8.01 -2.85
N GLY A 69 20.42 8.44 -2.83
CA GLY A 69 20.81 9.81 -3.15
C GLY A 69 20.51 10.82 -2.02
N VAL A 70 20.33 10.34 -0.79
CA VAL A 70 19.97 11.18 0.37
C VAL A 70 21.16 11.31 1.31
N THR A 71 21.47 12.55 1.72
CA THR A 71 22.45 12.84 2.77
C THR A 71 21.74 12.99 4.12
N PRO A 72 21.81 11.98 5.02
CA PRO A 72 21.13 12.04 6.31
C PRO A 72 21.82 12.99 7.30
N LYS A 73 21.01 13.59 8.17
CA LYS A 73 21.47 14.19 9.44
C LYS A 73 21.22 13.19 10.55
N PHE A 74 22.29 12.70 11.18
CA PHE A 74 22.18 11.77 12.30
C PHE A 74 22.00 12.52 13.62
N HIS A 75 21.09 12.01 14.45
CA HIS A 75 20.80 12.53 15.77
C HIS A 75 20.68 11.36 16.73
N ASP A 76 21.58 11.28 17.71
CA ASP A 76 21.43 10.36 18.84
C ASP A 76 20.37 10.94 19.77
N VAL A 77 19.34 10.16 20.06
CA VAL A 77 18.18 10.53 20.86
C VAL A 77 17.76 9.38 21.77
N ARG A 78 17.16 9.71 22.90
CA ARG A 78 16.46 8.81 23.82
C ARG A 78 14.95 9.06 23.72
N PRO A 79 14.12 8.14 24.25
CA PRO A 79 12.69 8.40 24.36
C PRO A 79 12.44 9.72 25.09
N LEU A 80 11.53 10.54 24.54
CA LEU A 80 11.15 11.86 25.07
C LEU A 80 12.23 12.94 25.06
N ASP A 81 13.36 12.73 24.37
CA ASP A 81 14.30 13.82 24.14
C ASP A 81 13.62 14.96 23.35
N GLU A 82 13.87 16.20 23.77
CA GLU A 82 13.32 17.40 23.13
C GLU A 82 13.54 17.40 21.61
N LYS A 83 14.72 16.96 21.17
CA LYS A 83 15.06 16.89 19.75
C LYS A 83 14.18 15.91 18.97
N LEU A 84 13.84 14.77 19.55
CA LEU A 84 12.91 13.81 18.95
C LEU A 84 11.52 14.46 18.83
N MET A 85 11.05 15.09 19.90
CA MET A 85 9.74 15.75 19.95
C MET A 85 9.63 16.91 18.95
N VAL A 86 10.65 17.75 18.85
CA VAL A 86 10.69 18.89 17.91
C VAL A 86 10.68 18.41 16.46
N ILE A 87 11.46 17.37 16.12
CA ILE A 87 11.55 16.88 14.74
C ILE A 87 10.28 16.14 14.31
N THR A 88 9.71 15.34 15.21
CA THR A 88 8.62 14.40 14.86
C THR A 88 7.24 14.85 15.30
N GLY A 89 7.14 15.88 16.15
CA GLY A 89 5.92 16.21 16.88
C GLY A 89 5.50 15.13 17.89
N ALA A 90 6.41 14.21 18.25
CA ALA A 90 6.12 13.16 19.22
C ALA A 90 5.72 13.75 20.57
N GLN A 91 4.76 13.10 21.22
CA GLN A 91 4.25 13.45 22.55
C GLN A 91 4.38 12.23 23.47
N GLU A 92 4.44 12.48 24.78
CA GLU A 92 4.44 11.42 25.77
C GLU A 92 3.15 10.59 25.64
N PRO A 93 3.24 9.26 25.51
CA PRO A 93 2.07 8.41 25.38
C PRO A 93 1.27 8.44 26.69
N SER A 94 -0.07 8.41 26.60
CA SER A 94 -0.95 8.43 27.77
C SER A 94 -0.81 7.22 28.71
N GLY A 95 -0.10 6.17 28.28
CA GLY A 95 -0.02 4.88 28.99
C GLY A 95 -1.27 4.01 28.87
N VAL A 96 -2.36 4.53 28.27
CA VAL A 96 -3.60 3.78 28.04
C VAL A 96 -3.50 3.02 26.71
N PRO A 97 -3.71 1.69 26.67
CA PRO A 97 -3.69 0.93 25.44
C PRO A 97 -4.73 1.45 24.41
N TYR A 98 -4.31 1.57 23.16
CA TYR A 98 -5.23 1.90 22.06
C TYR A 98 -6.12 0.69 21.74
N ILE A 99 -7.43 0.84 21.92
CA ILE A 99 -8.43 -0.14 21.53
C ILE A 99 -8.95 0.25 20.13
N PRO A 100 -8.67 -0.52 19.07
CA PRO A 100 -9.11 -0.17 17.73
C PRO A 100 -10.65 -0.22 17.67
N PRO A 101 -11.30 0.76 17.02
CA PRO A 101 -12.73 0.68 16.79
C PRO A 101 -13.04 -0.54 15.92
N VAL A 102 -14.11 -1.27 16.28
CA VAL A 102 -14.60 -2.39 15.47
C VAL A 102 -15.06 -1.83 14.13
N MET A 103 -14.26 -2.03 13.08
CA MET A 103 -14.68 -1.69 11.73
C MET A 103 -15.68 -2.75 11.24
N GLU A 104 -16.96 -2.40 11.20
CA GLU A 104 -17.94 -3.23 10.49
C GLU A 104 -17.52 -3.36 9.03
N ARG A 105 -17.13 -4.58 8.63
CA ARG A 105 -16.99 -4.87 7.21
C ARG A 105 -18.40 -4.80 6.62
N LYS A 106 -18.70 -3.75 5.86
CA LYS A 106 -19.83 -3.80 4.93
C LYS A 106 -19.58 -4.99 4.02
N SER A 107 -20.30 -6.08 4.26
CA SER A 107 -20.40 -7.20 3.32
C SER A 107 -20.75 -6.60 1.95
N PRO A 108 -20.05 -6.98 0.87
CA PRO A 108 -20.50 -6.61 -0.47
C PRO A 108 -21.95 -7.12 -0.62
N GLY A 109 -22.90 -6.19 -0.67
CA GLY A 109 -24.31 -6.51 -0.74
C GLY A 109 -24.60 -7.34 -1.98
N GLY A 110 -25.12 -8.55 -1.77
CA GLY A 110 -25.73 -9.33 -2.83
C GLY A 110 -27.14 -8.80 -3.12
N SER A 111 -27.41 -8.42 -4.37
CA SER A 111 -28.77 -8.44 -4.93
C SER A 111 -28.74 -8.37 -6.46
N ARG A 112 -28.83 -9.54 -7.12
CA ARG A 112 -29.59 -9.69 -8.37
C ARG A 112 -30.44 -10.95 -8.27
N SER A 113 -31.53 -10.82 -7.49
CA SER A 113 -32.73 -11.62 -7.71
C SER A 113 -33.40 -11.09 -8.99
N GLY A 114 -33.29 -11.86 -10.07
CA GLY A 114 -34.06 -11.65 -11.29
C GLY A 114 -34.61 -13.00 -11.72
N GLY A 115 -35.80 -13.34 -11.22
CA GLY A 115 -36.51 -14.55 -11.61
C GLY A 115 -37.16 -14.42 -12.99
N GLY A 116 -37.34 -15.58 -13.63
CA GLY A 116 -38.41 -15.81 -14.60
C GLY A 116 -38.00 -15.95 -16.06
N SER A 117 -37.89 -17.19 -16.55
CA SER A 117 -38.88 -17.72 -17.52
C SER A 117 -38.54 -19.16 -17.89
N ARG A 118 -39.32 -20.10 -17.35
CA ARG A 118 -39.50 -21.42 -17.94
C ARG A 118 -40.29 -21.23 -19.24
N ARG A 119 -39.70 -21.55 -20.39
CA ARG A 119 -40.48 -21.91 -21.58
C ARG A 119 -40.03 -23.29 -22.07
N SER A 120 -40.81 -24.27 -21.64
CA SER A 120 -41.08 -25.50 -22.37
C SER A 120 -41.58 -25.14 -23.78
N GLY A 121 -41.04 -25.79 -24.80
CA GLY A 121 -41.38 -25.58 -26.20
C GLY A 121 -40.97 -26.79 -27.03
N THR A 122 -41.88 -27.75 -27.10
CA THR A 122 -41.88 -28.94 -27.96
C THR A 122 -42.00 -28.55 -29.44
N GLY A 123 -41.33 -29.27 -30.35
CA GLY A 123 -41.58 -29.25 -31.80
C GLY A 123 -40.29 -29.29 -32.62
N ALA A 124 -39.94 -30.42 -33.24
CA ALA A 124 -40.40 -30.90 -34.55
C ALA A 124 -39.34 -30.58 -35.63
N GLY A 125 -38.89 -31.63 -36.33
CA GLY A 125 -37.63 -31.64 -37.07
C GLY A 125 -37.59 -30.92 -38.42
N LYS A 126 -36.40 -30.91 -39.03
CA LYS A 126 -36.25 -31.13 -40.47
C LYS A 126 -34.81 -31.44 -40.87
N SER A 127 -34.74 -32.41 -41.75
CA SER A 127 -33.66 -32.90 -42.60
C SER A 127 -32.95 -31.84 -43.46
N GLY A 128 -31.69 -32.13 -43.81
CA GLY A 128 -30.93 -31.53 -44.91
C GLY A 128 -29.51 -31.22 -44.46
N GLY A 129 -28.43 -31.91 -44.85
CA GLY A 129 -28.13 -32.49 -46.14
C GLY A 129 -27.07 -31.64 -46.82
N TYR A 130 -25.79 -31.80 -46.46
CA TYR A 130 -24.67 -31.38 -47.30
C TYR A 130 -23.59 -32.46 -47.32
N ARG A 131 -23.30 -32.85 -48.56
CA ARG A 131 -22.54 -33.99 -49.03
C ARG A 131 -21.40 -33.40 -49.87
N GLY A 132 -20.17 -33.84 -49.60
CA GLY A 132 -19.02 -33.67 -50.50
C GLY A 132 -18.40 -32.27 -50.49
N GLY A 133 -17.10 -32.11 -50.70
CA GLY A 133 -16.06 -33.09 -50.97
C GLY A 133 -14.69 -32.41 -51.04
N ASN A 134 -13.67 -33.21 -50.72
CA ASN A 134 -12.36 -33.29 -51.37
C ASN A 134 -11.76 -32.01 -52.00
N SER A 135 -10.60 -31.57 -51.52
CA SER A 135 -9.32 -31.90 -52.18
C SER A 135 -8.19 -30.89 -51.90
N ARG A 136 -7.00 -31.46 -51.70
CA ARG A 136 -5.66 -30.99 -52.10
C ARG A 136 -5.07 -29.76 -51.37
N ARG A 137 -3.91 -29.85 -50.70
CA ARG A 137 -2.52 -30.21 -51.12
C ARG A 137 -1.71 -28.92 -51.17
N GLY A 138 -0.62 -28.81 -50.40
CA GLY A 138 0.39 -27.78 -50.66
C GLY A 138 1.31 -27.45 -49.50
N ARG A 139 2.37 -28.27 -49.37
CA ARG A 139 3.72 -28.01 -48.83
C ARG A 139 3.89 -27.28 -47.49
#